data_AF-A0A537MA50-F1
#
_entry.id   AF-A0A537MA50-F1
#
_cell.length_a   1.000
_cell.length_b   1.000
_cell.length_c   1.000
_cell.angle_alpha   90.00
_cell.angle_beta   90.00
_cell.angle_gamma   90.00
#
_symmetry.space_group_name_H-M   'P 1'
#
loop_
_entity.id
_entity.type
_entity.pdbx_description
1 polymer ?
#
loop_
_entity_poly.entity_id
_entity_poly.type
_entity_poly.pdbx_seq_one_letter_code
_entity_poly.pdbx_strand_id
1 'polypeptide(L)'
;MIRLFKHYVPHTVLFLGLLDFVLLVVAAEAGWILRLWQISGVADPDVSRLPHLLTFAVTLQLAMVGVGAYGADALQSMRVAAARLVVAVSLGVLLLALIFFLLPTVTFWRSNLLYAMIFALTVLF
;
A
#
# COMPACT_ATOMS: atom_id res chain seq x y z
N MET A 1 -0.96 -9.13 -23.55
CA MET A 1 -0.40 -7.81 -23.20
C MET A 1 -1.49 -6.78 -23.43
N ILE A 2 -1.64 -5.80 -22.54
CA ILE A 2 -2.58 -4.67 -22.71
C ILE A 2 -1.76 -3.42 -23.03
N ARG A 3 -2.28 -2.58 -23.92
CA ARG A 3 -1.66 -1.30 -24.24
C ARG A 3 -2.20 -0.22 -23.29
N LEU A 4 -1.35 0.26 -22.39
CA LEU A 4 -1.67 1.32 -21.43
C LEU A 4 -0.73 2.50 -21.67
N PHE A 5 -1.25 3.71 -21.91
CA PHE A 5 -0.44 4.90 -22.24
C PHE A 5 0.64 4.65 -23.31
N LYS A 6 0.28 3.91 -24.38
CA LYS A 6 1.18 3.46 -25.45
C LYS A 6 2.28 2.46 -25.04
N HIS A 7 2.33 2.03 -23.79
CA HIS A 7 3.23 0.98 -23.29
C HIS A 7 2.53 -0.38 -23.25
N TYR A 8 3.25 -1.44 -23.60
CA TYR A 8 2.74 -2.81 -23.53
C TYR A 8 3.04 -3.41 -22.16
N VAL A 9 1.99 -3.69 -21.39
CA VAL A 9 2.12 -4.32 -20.07
C VAL A 9 1.58 -5.75 -20.14
N PRO A 10 2.32 -6.77 -19.66
CA PRO A 10 1.81 -8.13 -19.56
C PRO A 10 0.58 -8.20 -18.64
N HIS A 11 -0.40 -9.04 -18.99
CA HIS A 11 -1.60 -9.23 -18.15
C HIS A 11 -1.24 -9.73 -16.74
N THR A 12 -0.21 -10.57 -16.65
CA THR A 12 0.32 -11.11 -15.39
C THR A 12 0.82 -10.01 -14.45
N VAL A 13 1.51 -9.00 -14.99
CA VAL A 13 2.03 -7.87 -14.20
C VAL A 13 0.89 -6.96 -13.74
N LEU A 14 -0.12 -6.74 -14.59
CA LEU A 14 -1.32 -5.99 -14.19
C LEU A 14 -2.10 -6.72 -13.09
N PHE A 15 -2.25 -8.04 -13.22
CA PHE A 15 -2.90 -8.86 -12.20
C PHE A 15 -2.12 -8.86 -10.88
N LEU A 16 -0.79 -8.95 -10.94
CA LEU A 16 0.08 -8.81 -9.77
C LEU A 16 -0.13 -7.45 -9.09
N GLY A 17 -0.13 -6.35 -9.85
CA GLY A 17 -0.39 -5.02 -9.29
C GLY A 17 -1.79 -4.89 -8.67
N LEU A 18 -2.80 -5.56 -9.23
CA LEU A 18 -4.14 -5.61 -8.64
C LEU A 18 -4.14 -6.41 -7.34
N LEU A 19 -3.45 -7.55 -7.31
CA LEU A 19 -3.31 -8.39 -6.13
C LEU A 19 -2.58 -7.63 -5.01
N ASP A 20 -1.48 -6.96 -5.32
CA ASP A 20 -0.75 -6.12 -4.38
C ASP A 20 -1.62 -5.00 -3.82
N PHE A 21 -2.46 -4.38 -4.66
CA PHE A 21 -3.41 -3.37 -4.20
C PHE A 21 -4.41 -3.94 -3.18
N VAL A 22 -4.94 -5.14 -3.43
CA VAL A 22 -5.82 -5.83 -2.46
C VAL A 22 -5.07 -6.13 -1.16
N LEU A 23 -3.84 -6.62 -1.26
CA LEU A 23 -2.99 -6.89 -0.10
C LEU A 23 -2.69 -5.62 0.71
N LEU A 24 -2.49 -4.47 0.05
CA LEU A 24 -2.31 -3.18 0.71
C LEU A 24 -3.57 -2.74 1.48
N VAL A 25 -4.76 -2.95 0.92
CA VAL A 25 -6.03 -2.69 1.63
C VAL A 25 -6.15 -3.60 2.85
N VAL A 26 -5.84 -4.89 2.69
CA VAL A 26 -5.84 -5.86 3.80
C VAL A 26 -4.83 -5.49 4.88
N ALA A 27 -3.62 -5.03 4.51
CA ALA A 27 -2.61 -4.56 5.45
C ALA A 27 -3.06 -3.34 6.24
N ALA A 28 -3.75 -2.39 5.57
CA ALA A 28 -4.31 -1.21 6.22
C ALA A 28 -5.42 -1.58 7.21
N GLU A 29 -6.30 -2.50 6.84
CA GLU A 29 -7.35 -3.02 7.72
C GLU A 29 -6.76 -3.80 8.91
N ALA A 30 -5.77 -4.66 8.67
CA ALA A 30 -5.09 -5.42 9.72
C ALA A 30 -4.40 -4.49 10.73
N GLY A 31 -3.77 -3.42 10.26
CA GLY A 31 -3.19 -2.39 11.13
C GLY A 31 -4.23 -1.76 12.05
N TRP A 32 -5.41 -1.47 11.50
CA TRP A 32 -6.50 -0.84 12.24
C TRP A 32 -7.11 -1.79 13.26
N ILE A 33 -7.36 -3.04 12.88
CA ILE A 33 -7.86 -4.09 13.78
C ILE A 33 -6.89 -4.30 14.95
N LEU A 34 -5.59 -4.37 14.67
CA LEU A 34 -4.58 -4.49 15.72
C LEU A 34 -4.63 -3.30 16.67
N ARG A 35 -4.79 -2.08 16.14
CA ARG A 35 -4.87 -0.87 16.95
C ARG A 35 -6.14 -0.85 17.80
N LEU A 36 -7.28 -1.29 17.28
CA LEU A 36 -8.52 -1.42 18.05
C LEU A 36 -8.37 -2.43 19.19
N TRP A 37 -7.78 -3.57 18.90
CA TRP A 37 -7.54 -4.61 19.91
C TRP A 37 -6.71 -4.08 21.08
N GLN A 38 -5.68 -3.27 20.81
CA GLN A 38 -4.85 -2.64 21.86
C GLN A 38 -5.59 -1.68 22.77
N ILE A 39 -6.68 -1.06 22.31
CA ILE A 39 -7.47 -0.09 23.09
C ILE A 39 -8.78 -0.70 23.60
N SER A 40 -8.92 -2.02 23.53
CA SER A 40 -10.16 -2.75 23.87
C SER A 40 -11.38 -2.23 23.10
N GLY A 41 -11.16 -1.75 21.87
CA GLY A 41 -12.21 -1.28 20.99
C GLY A 41 -12.93 -2.44 20.30
N VAL A 42 -14.22 -2.25 19.99
CA VAL A 42 -15.01 -3.19 19.20
C VAL A 42 -14.91 -2.81 17.74
N ALA A 43 -14.61 -3.78 16.87
CA ALA A 43 -14.61 -3.56 15.43
C ALA A 43 -16.05 -3.45 14.92
N ASP A 44 -16.40 -2.28 14.40
CA ASP A 44 -17.69 -2.03 13.74
C ASP A 44 -17.47 -1.91 12.22
N PRO A 45 -18.25 -2.57 11.35
CA PRO A 45 -18.20 -2.35 9.89
C PRO A 45 -18.73 -0.97 9.50
N ASP A 46 -17.88 0.05 9.67
CA ASP A 46 -18.16 1.43 9.24
C ASP A 46 -17.50 1.74 7.89
N VAL A 47 -18.34 2.12 6.91
CA VAL A 47 -17.95 2.48 5.54
C VAL A 47 -17.22 3.81 5.50
N SER A 48 -17.36 4.66 6.53
CA SER A 48 -16.67 5.95 6.64
C SER A 48 -15.14 5.84 6.61
N ARG A 49 -14.60 4.64 6.88
CA ARG A 49 -13.15 4.36 6.88
C ARG A 49 -12.56 4.07 5.51
N LEU A 50 -13.39 3.71 4.52
CA LEU A 50 -12.91 3.35 3.18
C LEU A 50 -11.99 4.42 2.56
N PRO A 51 -12.29 5.72 2.65
CA PRO A 51 -11.39 6.75 2.12
C PRO A 51 -9.98 6.70 2.72
N HIS A 52 -9.86 6.40 4.02
CA HIS A 52 -8.54 6.27 4.67
C HIS A 52 -7.76 5.10 4.07
N LEU A 53 -8.37 3.91 4.05
CA LEU A 53 -7.74 2.68 3.56
C LEU A 53 -7.34 2.79 2.09
N LEU A 54 -8.23 3.34 1.26
CA LEU A 54 -7.96 3.59 -0.15
C LEU A 54 -6.86 4.62 -0.34
N THR A 55 -6.80 5.67 0.49
CA THR A 55 -5.70 6.65 0.41
C THR A 55 -4.36 6.00 0.70
N PHE A 56 -4.29 5.12 1.71
CA PHE A 56 -3.09 4.32 1.97
C PHE A 56 -2.72 3.43 0.78
N ALA A 57 -3.66 2.59 0.33
CA ALA A 57 -3.41 1.61 -0.72
C ALA A 57 -3.06 2.26 -2.06
N VAL A 58 -3.81 3.29 -2.49
CA VAL A 58 -3.53 4.02 -3.74
C VAL A 58 -2.17 4.71 -3.67
N THR A 59 -1.85 5.37 -2.56
CA THR A 59 -0.57 6.09 -2.44
C THR A 59 0.62 5.14 -2.49
N LEU A 60 0.56 4.01 -1.76
CA LEU A 60 1.61 3.00 -1.81
C LEU A 60 1.68 2.30 -3.17
N GLN A 61 0.54 1.99 -3.79
CA GLN A 61 0.50 1.39 -5.13
C GLN A 61 1.18 2.30 -6.17
N LEU A 62 0.88 3.60 -6.14
CA LEU A 62 1.52 4.58 -7.01
C LEU A 62 3.02 4.71 -6.72
N ALA A 63 3.43 4.67 -5.45
CA ALA A 63 4.84 4.66 -5.08
C ALA A 63 5.57 3.41 -5.61
N MET A 64 4.97 2.22 -5.48
CA MET A 64 5.52 0.97 -6.01
C MET A 64 5.65 1.00 -7.55
N VAL A 65 4.63 1.50 -8.24
CA VAL A 65 4.69 1.71 -9.69
C VAL A 65 5.79 2.71 -10.06
N GLY A 66 5.88 3.84 -9.35
CA GLY A 66 6.87 4.90 -9.60
C GLY A 66 8.32 4.47 -9.36
N VAL A 67 8.58 3.64 -8.35
CA VAL A 67 9.90 3.06 -8.06
C VAL A 67 10.22 1.88 -8.98
N GLY A 68 9.25 1.40 -9.76
CA GLY A 68 9.44 0.29 -10.68
C GLY A 68 9.49 -1.07 -10.00
N ALA A 69 8.71 -1.28 -8.93
CA ALA A 69 8.59 -2.55 -8.23
C ALA A 69 8.19 -3.71 -9.17
N TYR A 70 7.50 -3.39 -10.27
CA TYR A 70 7.03 -4.32 -11.30
C TYR A 70 7.96 -4.47 -12.51
N GLY A 71 9.18 -3.92 -12.45
CA GLY A 71 10.15 -4.03 -13.53
C GLY A 71 10.72 -5.44 -13.69
N ALA A 72 11.24 -5.77 -14.87
CA ALA A 72 11.77 -7.11 -15.18
C ALA A 72 12.83 -7.58 -14.17
N ASP A 73 13.76 -6.70 -13.77
CA ASP A 73 14.80 -7.02 -12.78
C ASP A 73 14.24 -7.41 -11.41
N ALA A 74 13.15 -6.74 -10.99
CA ALA A 74 12.50 -7.00 -9.71
C ALA A 74 11.74 -8.33 -9.75
N LEU A 75 11.07 -8.64 -10.87
CA LEU A 75 10.36 -9.91 -11.06
C LEU A 75 11.29 -11.12 -11.11
N GLN A 76 12.57 -10.92 -11.45
CA GLN A 76 13.57 -11.99 -11.56
C GLN A 76 14.45 -12.16 -10.33
N SER A 77 14.47 -11.18 -9.42
CA SER A 77 15.37 -11.19 -8.25
C SER A 77 14.67 -10.68 -6.99
N MET A 78 14.50 -11.59 -6.03
CA MET A 78 13.92 -11.27 -4.71
C MET A 78 14.69 -10.15 -4.00
N ARG A 79 16.02 -10.08 -4.16
CA ARG A 79 16.83 -9.01 -3.56
C ARG A 79 16.50 -7.63 -4.15
N VAL A 80 16.28 -7.56 -5.46
CA VAL A 80 15.92 -6.30 -6.14
C VAL A 80 14.48 -5.92 -5.81
N ALA A 81 13.56 -6.89 -5.82
CA ALA A 81 12.18 -6.69 -5.38
C ALA A 81 12.13 -6.14 -3.94
N ALA A 82 12.86 -6.76 -3.01
CA ALA A 82 12.96 -6.33 -1.63
C ALA A 82 13.43 -4.89 -1.47
N ALA A 83 14.53 -4.54 -2.15
CA ALA A 83 15.06 -3.19 -2.10
C ALA A 83 14.06 -2.16 -2.65
N ARG A 84 13.40 -2.47 -3.78
CA ARG A 84 12.39 -1.58 -4.37
C ARG A 84 11.15 -1.45 -3.51
N LEU A 85 10.70 -2.52 -2.87
CA LEU A 85 9.55 -2.50 -1.96
C LEU A 85 9.83 -1.62 -0.74
N VAL A 86 10.99 -1.76 -0.10
CA VAL A 86 11.38 -0.91 1.04
C VAL A 86 11.44 0.57 0.65
N VAL A 87 12.02 0.88 -0.53
CA VAL A 87 12.07 2.25 -1.06
C VAL A 87 10.67 2.77 -1.37
N ALA A 88 9.80 1.96 -1.99
CA ALA A 88 8.44 2.33 -2.31
C ALA A 88 7.58 2.58 -1.07
N VAL A 89 7.68 1.75 -0.03
CA VAL A 89 6.99 1.97 1.24
C VAL A 89 7.48 3.24 1.91
N SER A 90 8.80 3.48 1.94
CA SER A 90 9.38 4.70 2.50
C SER A 90 8.89 5.96 1.78
N LEU A 91 8.90 5.95 0.43
CA LEU A 91 8.38 7.03 -0.39
C LEU A 91 6.86 7.21 -0.19
N GLY A 92 6.11 6.12 -0.14
CA GLY A 92 4.66 6.12 0.07
C GLY A 92 4.28 6.78 1.39
N VAL A 93 5.05 6.55 2.46
CA VAL A 93 4.83 7.17 3.77
C VAL A 93 5.10 8.68 3.75
N LEU A 94 6.14 9.12 3.05
CA LEU A 94 6.40 10.55 2.85
C LEU A 94 5.26 11.22 2.06
N LEU A 95 4.76 10.56 1.01
CA LEU A 95 3.61 11.04 0.24
C LEU A 95 2.34 11.07 1.09
N LEU A 96 2.09 10.05 1.91
CA LEU A 96 0.96 10.04 2.84
C LEU A 96 1.07 11.16 3.88
N ALA A 97 2.26 11.46 4.38
CA ALA A 97 2.46 12.59 5.28
C ALA A 97 2.08 13.93 4.61
N LEU A 98 2.42 14.09 3.32
CA LEU A 98 2.00 15.25 2.53
C LEU A 98 0.47 15.28 2.32
N ILE A 99 -0.14 14.14 1.99
CA ILE A 99 -1.60 14.04 1.80
C ILE A 99 -2.33 14.39 3.09
N PHE A 100 -1.92 13.83 4.23
CA PHE A 100 -2.55 14.12 5.53
C PHE A 100 -2.37 15.58 5.96
N PHE A 101 -1.28 16.22 5.53
CA PHE A 101 -1.07 17.65 5.74
C PHE A 101 -2.03 18.50 4.90
N LEU A 102 -2.24 18.16 3.63
CA LEU A 102 -3.11 18.91 2.71
C LEU A 102 -4.61 18.62 2.91
N LEU A 103 -4.95 17.39 3.28
CA LEU A 103 -6.31 16.86 3.40
C LEU A 103 -6.51 16.25 4.79
N PRO A 104 -6.69 17.08 5.85
CA PRO A 104 -6.82 16.60 7.23
C PRO A 104 -8.12 15.84 7.50
N THR A 105 -9.05 15.80 6.55
CA THR A 105 -10.25 14.95 6.60
C THR A 105 -9.92 13.47 6.46
N VAL A 106 -8.79 13.14 5.82
CA VAL A 106 -8.30 11.77 5.66
C VAL A 106 -7.05 11.60 6.50
N THR A 107 -7.10 10.80 7.56
CA THR A 107 -5.93 10.62 8.44
C THR A 107 -5.75 9.18 8.87
N PHE A 108 -4.51 8.82 9.15
CA PHE A 108 -4.18 7.64 9.96
C PHE A 108 -3.67 8.08 11.32
N TRP A 109 -4.01 7.30 12.35
CA TRP A 109 -3.26 7.37 13.59
C TRP A 109 -1.83 6.91 13.32
N ARG A 110 -0.85 7.60 13.92
CA ARG A 110 0.57 7.31 13.69
C ARG A 110 0.94 5.84 13.96
N SER A 111 0.41 5.26 15.03
CA SER A 111 0.58 3.84 15.34
C SER A 111 -0.10 2.92 14.33
N ASN A 112 -1.30 3.29 13.86
CA ASN A 112 -2.02 2.54 12.84
C ASN A 112 -1.23 2.50 11.52
N LEU A 113 -0.69 3.66 11.09
CA LEU A 113 0.14 3.76 9.89
C LEU A 113 1.38 2.87 10.00
N LEU A 114 2.05 2.86 11.16
CA LEU A 114 3.21 2.01 11.40
C LEU A 114 2.85 0.51 11.25
N TYR A 115 1.73 0.06 11.82
CA TYR A 115 1.30 -1.33 11.68
C TYR A 115 0.94 -1.68 10.24
N ALA A 116 0.22 -0.80 9.55
CA ALA A 116 -0.11 -0.99 8.14
C ALA A 116 1.14 -1.10 7.25
N MET A 117 2.19 -0.30 7.53
CA MET A 117 3.47 -0.40 6.82
C MET A 117 4.17 -1.75 7.06
N ILE A 118 4.21 -2.21 8.31
CA ILE A 118 4.83 -3.49 8.67
C ILE A 118 4.07 -4.62 7.99
N PHE A 119 2.74 -4.61 8.04
CA PHE A 119 1.92 -5.61 7.38
C PHE A 119 2.09 -5.58 5.85
N ALA A 120 2.14 -4.39 5.24
CA ALA A 120 2.37 -4.25 3.81
C ALA A 120 3.72 -4.87 3.40
N LEU A 121 4.79 -4.59 4.15
CA LEU A 121 6.09 -5.22 3.90
C LEU A 121 5.98 -6.74 4.02
N THR A 122 5.37 -7.26 5.09
CA THR A 122 5.32 -8.72 5.30
C THR A 122 4.47 -9.48 4.29
N VAL A 123 3.40 -8.88 3.77
CA VAL A 123 2.42 -9.57 2.92
C VAL A 123 2.79 -9.44 1.44
N LEU A 124 3.58 -8.44 1.05
CA LEU A 124 4.08 -8.24 -0.32
C LEU A 124 5.45 -8.94 -0.58
N PHE A 125 6.04 -9.54 0.46
CA PHE A 125 7.22 -10.41 0.35
C PHE A 125 6.84 -11.87 0.11
#